data_AF-A0A1Q3GHV9-F1
#
_entry.id   AF-A0A1Q3GHV9-F1
#
_cell.length_a   1.000
_cell.length_b   1.000
_cell.length_c   1.000
_cell.angle_alpha   90.00
_cell.angle_beta   90.00
_cell.angle_gamma   90.00
#
_symmetry.space_group_name_H-M   'P 1'
#
loop_
_entity.id
_entity.type
_entity.pdbx_description
1 polymer ?
#
loop_
_entity_poly.entity_id
_entity_poly.type
_entity_poly.pdbx_seq_one_letter_code
_entity_poly.pdbx_strand_id
1 'polypeptide(L)' 'MFDFYLTIIKTLVKSEKSEFKNKFNSLVYADKTLSTDEKMFLMEEMQKEWIARQERKSKKNDGDKK' A
#
# COMPACT_ATOMS: atom_id res chain seq x y z
N MET A 1 7.65 -8.45 -13.27
CA MET A 1 6.64 -7.40 -12.99
C MET A 1 6.26 -7.36 -11.52
N PHE A 2 5.98 -8.49 -10.87
CA PHE A 2 5.60 -8.55 -9.46
C PHE A 2 6.52 -7.79 -8.47
N ASP A 3 7.85 -7.99 -8.52
CA ASP A 3 8.80 -7.30 -7.61
C ASP A 3 8.79 -5.77 -7.72
N PHE A 4 8.44 -5.24 -8.90
CA PHE A 4 8.30 -3.82 -9.12
C PHE A 4 7.11 -3.26 -8.31
N TYR A 5 5.98 -3.97 -8.28
CA TYR A 5 4.82 -3.59 -7.47
C TYR A 5 5.11 -3.65 -5.97
N LEU A 6 5.88 -4.63 -5.50
CA LEU A 6 6.32 -4.68 -4.10
C LEU A 6 7.18 -3.46 -3.72
N THR A 7 8.04 -3.03 -4.64
CA THR A 7 8.86 -1.82 -4.45
C THR A 7 7.97 -0.58 -4.38
N ILE A 8 6.97 -0.47 -5.27
CA ILE A 8 5.98 0.61 -5.24
C ILE A 8 5.27 0.66 -3.89
N ILE A 9 4.75 -0.46 -3.38
CA ILE A 9 4.06 -0.53 -2.08
C ILE A 9 4.97 0.01 -0.97
N LYS A 10 6.19 -0.52 -0.84
CA LYS A 10 7.15 -0.15 0.20
C LYS A 10 7.56 1.33 0.16
N THR A 11 7.57 1.93 -1.03
CA THR A 11 8.05 3.30 -1.24
C THR A 11 6.93 4.33 -1.16
N LEU A 12 5.78 4.04 -1.76
CA LEU A 12 4.71 5.02 -2.00
C LEU A 12 3.58 4.98 -0.97
N VAL A 13 3.39 3.88 -0.23
CA VAL A 13 2.53 3.89 0.97
C VAL A 13 3.05 4.89 2.01
N LYS A 14 4.35 5.21 1.97
CA LYS A 14 4.96 6.24 2.83
C LYS A 14 4.58 7.68 2.45
N SER A 15 4.00 7.93 1.27
CA SER A 15 3.80 9.27 0.71
C SER A 15 2.42 9.90 0.96
N GLU A 16 1.53 9.27 1.74
CA GLU A 16 0.24 9.83 2.20
C GLU A 16 -0.75 10.31 1.12
N LYS A 17 -0.59 9.88 -0.13
CA LYS A 17 -1.59 10.20 -1.15
C LYS A 17 -2.79 9.28 -0.97
N SER A 18 -3.90 9.82 -0.48
CA SER A 18 -5.22 9.15 -0.44
C SER A 18 -5.56 8.47 -1.79
N GLU A 19 -5.19 9.11 -2.89
CA GLU A 19 -5.37 8.57 -4.24
C GLU A 19 -4.46 7.39 -4.61
N PHE A 20 -3.42 7.11 -3.83
CA PHE A 20 -2.45 6.05 -4.13
C PHE A 20 -3.14 4.69 -4.22
N LYS A 21 -4.06 4.38 -3.29
CA LYS A 21 -4.78 3.11 -3.27
C LYS A 21 -5.52 2.86 -4.57
N ASN A 22 -6.29 3.84 -5.04
CA ASN A 22 -7.09 3.70 -6.26
C ASN A 22 -6.21 3.60 -7.52
N LYS A 23 -5.14 4.40 -7.59
CA LYS A 23 -4.18 4.34 -8.71
C LYS A 23 -3.39 3.04 -8.72
N PHE A 24 -2.98 2.53 -7.56
CA PHE A 24 -2.29 1.26 -7.41
C PHE A 24 -3.18 0.09 -7.84
N ASN A 25 -4.42 0.04 -7.36
CA ASN A 25 -5.37 -1.02 -7.74
C ASN A 25 -5.60 -1.02 -9.26
N SER A 26 -5.79 0.15 -9.87
CA SER A 26 -5.94 0.28 -11.32
C SER A 26 -4.70 -0.23 -12.07
N LEU A 27 -3.50 0.11 -11.60
CA LEU A 27 -2.22 -0.34 -12.17
C LEU A 27 -2.06 -1.87 -12.10
N VAL A 28 -2.41 -2.48 -10.97
CA VAL A 28 -2.33 -3.94 -10.76
C VAL A 28 -3.34 -4.69 -11.63
N TYR A 29 -4.58 -4.19 -11.71
CA TYR A 29 -5.61 -4.83 -12.53
C TYR A 29 -5.36 -4.71 -14.03
N ALA A 30 -4.80 -3.58 -14.48
CA ALA A 30 -4.47 -3.35 -15.88
C ALA A 30 -3.32 -4.23 -16.37
N ASP A 31 -2.46 -4.71 -15.48
CA ASP A 31 -1.35 -5.59 -15.86
C ASP A 31 -1.86 -7.01 -16.15
N LYS A 32 -1.72 -7.42 -17.41
CA LYS A 32 -2.11 -8.75 -17.89
C LYS A 32 -1.06 -9.83 -17.59
N THR A 33 0.14 -9.43 -17.19
CA THR A 33 1.24 -10.35 -16.87
C THR A 33 1.15 -10.90 -15.45
N LEU A 34 0.37 -10.26 -14.58
CA LEU A 34 0.08 -10.74 -13.24
C LEU A 34 -1.07 -11.75 -13.28
N SER A 35 -0.85 -12.88 -12.61
CA SER A 35 -1.90 -13.84 -12.27
C SER A 35 -2.91 -13.25 -11.28
N THR A 36 -4.08 -13.88 -11.17
CA THR A 36 -5.09 -13.46 -10.19
C THR A 36 -4.55 -13.50 -8.76
N ASP A 37 -3.77 -14.53 -8.41
CA ASP A 37 -3.22 -14.71 -7.06
C ASP A 37 -2.18 -13.61 -6.75
N GLU A 38 -1.32 -13.29 -7.71
CA GLU A 38 -0.37 -12.18 -7.57
C GLU A 38 -1.08 -10.84 -7.39
N LYS A 39 -2.18 -10.59 -8.10
CA LYS A 39 -2.99 -9.37 -7.94
C LYS A 39 -3.60 -9.29 -6.55
N MET A 40 -4.15 -10.39 -6.04
CA MET A 40 -4.72 -10.44 -4.69
C MET A 40 -3.62 -10.19 -3.64
N PHE A 41 -2.48 -10.85 -3.76
CA PHE A 41 -1.34 -10.67 -2.86
C PHE A 41 -0.88 -9.20 -2.79
N LEU A 42 -0.74 -8.54 -3.94
CA LEU A 42 -0.33 -7.13 -4.00
C LEU A 42 -1.34 -6.20 -3.33
N MET A 43 -2.63 -6.51 -3.43
CA MET A 43 -3.70 -5.75 -2.79
C MET A 43 -3.67 -5.90 -1.27
N GLU A 44 -3.49 -7.13 -0.79
CA GLU A 44 -3.36 -7.42 0.65
C GLU A 44 -2.12 -6.77 1.26
N GLU A 45 -0.96 -6.90 0.62
CA GLU A 45 0.28 -6.30 1.12
C GLU A 45 0.21 -4.77 1.13
N MET A 46 -0.41 -4.15 0.13
CA MET A 46 -0.64 -2.71 0.12
C MET A 46 -1.56 -2.28 1.27
N GLN A 47 -2.64 -3.01 1.54
CA GLN A 47 -3.56 -2.71 2.64
C GLN A 47 -2.87 -2.88 4.01
N LYS A 48 -2.07 -3.93 4.17
CA LYS A 48 -1.30 -4.19 5.40
C LYS A 48 -0.31 -3.08 5.72
N GLU A 49 0.47 -2.65 4.72
CA GLU A 49 1.41 -1.52 4.89
C GLU A 49 0.67 -0.21 5.20
N TRP A 50 -0.51 0.00 4.60
CA TRP A 50 -1.34 1.17 4.89
C TRP A 50 -1.83 1.18 6.35
N ILE A 51 -2.35 0.06 6.84
CA ILE A 51 -2.81 -0.09 8.23
C ILE A 51 -1.64 0.11 9.19
N ALA A 52 -0.51 -0.59 8.96
CA ALA A 52 0.68 -0.46 9.80
C ALA A 52 1.19 0.99 9.88
N ARG A 53 1.05 1.77 8.80
CA ARG A 53 1.38 3.21 8.81
C ARG A 53 0.37 4.03 9.62
N GLN A 54 -0.93 3.78 9.49
CA GLN A 54 -1.95 4.48 10.28
C GLN A 54 -1.76 4.21 11.77
N GLU A 55 -1.49 2.98 12.16
CA GLU A 55 -1.18 2.62 13.56
C GLU A 55 0.05 3.35 14.09
N ARG A 56 1.12 3.45 13.28
CA ARG A 56 2.32 4.22 13.64
C ARG A 56 2.04 5.72 13.79
N LYS A 57 1.12 6.29 13.02
CA LYS A 57 0.70 7.69 13.17
C LYS A 57 -0.16 7.92 14.40
N SER A 58 -1.14 7.05 14.66
CA SER A 58 -1.98 7.15 15.86
C SER A 58 -1.14 7.09 17.13
N LYS A 59 -0.12 6.21 17.18
CA LYS A 59 0.84 6.18 18.30
C LYS A 59 1.66 7.46 18.48
N LYS A 60 1.83 8.27 17.44
CA LYS A 60 2.60 9.52 17.50
C LYS A 60 1.77 10.69 18.01
N ASN A 61 0.45 10.66 17.81
CA ASN A 61 -0.48 11.69 18.32
C ASN A 61 -0.87 11.48 19.79
N ASP A 62 -0.81 10.25 20.31
CA ASP A 62 -1.12 9.97 21.72
C ASP A 62 -0.02 10.44 22.70
N GLY A 63 1.18 10.75 22.19
CA GLY A 63 2.30 11.24 23.00
C GLY A 63 2.34 12.77 23.20
N ASP A 64 1.52 13.54 22.48
CA ASP A 64 1.53 15.01 22.48
C ASP A 64 0.37 15.62 23.32
N LYS A 65 -0.26 14.80 24.17
CA LYS A 65 -1.16 15.25 25.23
C LYS A 65 -0.60 14.81 26.57
N LYS A 66 0.37 15.56 27.11
CA LYS A 66 0.74 15.46 28.52
C LYS A 66 0.90 16.85 29.12
#